data_AF-A0A8B7E8C3-F1
#
_entry.id   AF-A0A8B7E8C3-F1
#
_cell.length_a   1.000
_cell.length_b   1.000
_cell.length_c   1.000
_cell.angle_alpha   90.00
_cell.angle_beta   90.00
_cell.angle_gamma   90.00
#
_symmetry.space_group_name_H-M   'P 1'
#
loop_
_entity.id
_entity.type
_entity.pdbx_description
1 polymer ?
#
loop_
_entity_poly.entity_id
_entity_poly.type
_entity_poly.pdbx_seq_one_letter_code
_entity_poly.pdbx_strand_id
1 'polypeptide(L)'
;MGAFDGAEVCELVGVFLLFQLSQHYNKTDFGLYRDDGLAVFKNASGHLMDTIKKHIIQIFKNNNLSISIQCNMKVVNFLDVTLNLNDQSFRPFCKPINELNYIHVDSNHPPSIIKQLPRSIELRLSANSSNDTSFRSSAHLYQDALKKSGYKFKLNYIPKLIQPLPKNRKRNIIWFNPPYSKNVSTKIGKIFLDLIDKHFPVGHKYHKIFNRNTLKVSYSCMPNIKSIVNFHNRHIMKSIPPESDKSCNCITKSKCPLNQQCLVNNIVYQATLYPGTPDGIEKVYFGVSETAFKLRYANHTKSFKIEKYKNDTELSKEVWKLKENGVNPTIKWKILKRCRSYNPTIKRCNLCLYEKYFIISYTYDNLLNKRNELVSKCRHKSKFLLSNFDTGD
;
A
#
# COMPACT_ATOMS: atom_id res chain seq x y z
N MET A 1 4.86 -7.44 -5.07
CA MET A 1 3.71 -6.59 -5.44
C MET A 1 3.01 -6.19 -4.15
N GLY A 2 2.33 -5.04 -4.13
CA GLY A 2 1.66 -4.50 -2.95
C GLY A 2 1.58 -2.99 -3.10
N ALA A 3 0.40 -2.47 -3.42
CA ALA A 3 0.15 -1.05 -3.26
C ALA A 3 0.21 -0.74 -1.76
N PHE A 4 0.78 0.41 -1.36
CA PHE A 4 0.89 0.81 0.04
C PHE A 4 -0.48 0.78 0.76
N ASP A 5 -1.53 1.10 0.01
CA ASP A 5 -2.90 1.21 0.52
C ASP A 5 -3.70 -0.10 0.38
N GLY A 6 -3.10 -1.17 -0.16
CA GLY A 6 -3.81 -2.42 -0.46
C GLY A 6 -4.45 -3.04 0.79
N ALA A 7 -3.79 -2.87 1.94
CA ALA A 7 -4.33 -3.22 3.24
C ALA A 7 -5.61 -2.44 3.57
N GLU A 8 -5.56 -1.12 3.54
CA GLU A 8 -6.70 -0.28 3.93
C GLU A 8 -7.89 -0.48 2.99
N VAL A 9 -7.62 -0.56 1.68
CA VAL A 9 -8.64 -0.85 0.67
C VAL A 9 -9.28 -2.22 0.93
N CYS A 10 -8.49 -3.24 1.26
CA CYS A 10 -9.01 -4.58 1.54
C CYS A 10 -9.92 -4.61 2.78
N GLU A 11 -9.56 -3.89 3.85
CA GLU A 11 -10.45 -3.74 5.02
C GLU A 11 -11.75 -3.04 4.65
N LEU A 12 -11.69 -1.95 3.89
CA LEU A 12 -12.89 -1.20 3.47
C LEU A 12 -13.84 -2.06 2.63
N VAL A 13 -13.31 -2.80 1.66
CA VAL A 13 -14.09 -3.76 0.86
C VAL A 13 -14.64 -4.88 1.75
N GLY A 14 -13.84 -5.41 2.67
CA GLY A 14 -14.27 -6.44 3.63
C GLY A 14 -15.43 -5.98 4.50
N VAL A 15 -15.37 -4.76 5.06
CA VAL A 15 -16.46 -4.17 5.86
C VAL A 15 -17.72 -4.00 5.04
N PHE A 16 -17.60 -3.55 3.78
CA PHE A 16 -18.74 -3.40 2.88
C PHE A 16 -19.43 -4.75 2.59
N LEU A 17 -18.65 -5.81 2.36
CA LEU A 17 -19.19 -7.16 2.16
C LEU A 17 -19.85 -7.71 3.42
N LEU A 18 -19.23 -7.49 4.59
CA LEU A 18 -19.83 -7.86 5.88
C LEU A 18 -21.14 -7.11 6.12
N PHE A 19 -21.25 -5.84 5.71
CA PHE A 19 -22.49 -5.09 5.77
C PHE A 19 -23.60 -5.74 4.92
N GLN A 20 -23.29 -6.13 3.67
CA GLN A 20 -24.25 -6.82 2.80
C GLN A 20 -24.68 -8.17 3.38
N LEU A 21 -23.73 -8.97 3.88
CA LEU A 21 -24.02 -10.23 4.55
C LEU A 21 -24.91 -10.03 5.78
N SER A 22 -24.69 -8.95 6.54
CA SER A 22 -25.47 -8.64 7.74
C SER A 22 -26.92 -8.24 7.48
N GLN A 23 -27.30 -7.96 6.22
CA GLN A 23 -28.70 -7.74 5.84
C GLN A 23 -29.49 -9.05 5.79
N HIS A 24 -28.80 -10.19 5.66
CA HIS A 24 -29.41 -11.51 5.49
C HIS A 24 -29.10 -12.48 6.64
N TYR A 25 -28.02 -12.22 7.38
CA TYR A 25 -27.54 -13.11 8.43
C TYR A 25 -27.06 -12.33 9.67
N ASN A 26 -26.88 -13.01 10.81
CA ASN A 26 -26.42 -12.33 12.02
C ASN A 26 -24.97 -11.85 11.87
N LYS A 27 -24.72 -10.64 12.36
CA LYS A 27 -23.39 -10.01 12.33
C LYS A 27 -22.30 -10.81 13.06
N THR A 28 -22.69 -11.60 14.06
CA THR A 28 -21.76 -12.40 14.88
C THR A 28 -21.30 -13.68 14.20
N ASP A 29 -21.96 -14.07 13.11
CA ASP A 29 -21.76 -15.38 12.50
C ASP A 29 -20.64 -15.37 11.45
N PHE A 30 -20.10 -14.19 11.09
CA PHE A 30 -19.10 -14.03 10.02
C PHE A 30 -17.94 -13.14 10.43
N GLY A 31 -16.75 -13.51 9.96
CA GLY A 31 -15.55 -12.69 10.01
C GLY A 31 -14.78 -12.79 8.70
N LEU A 32 -14.26 -11.65 8.24
CA LEU A 32 -13.30 -11.57 7.13
C LEU A 32 -11.99 -11.03 7.66
N TYR A 33 -10.89 -11.59 7.19
CA TYR A 33 -9.55 -11.06 7.39
C TYR A 33 -8.81 -11.14 6.07
N ARG A 34 -8.67 -9.98 5.41
CA ARG A 34 -8.07 -9.89 4.07
C ARG A 34 -8.81 -10.77 3.05
N ASP A 35 -8.10 -11.78 2.55
CA ASP A 35 -8.54 -12.79 1.59
C ASP A 35 -9.17 -14.02 2.25
N ASP A 36 -9.02 -14.19 3.56
CA ASP A 36 -9.57 -15.32 4.32
C ASP A 36 -10.90 -14.93 4.99
N GLY A 37 -11.84 -15.87 5.07
CA GLY A 37 -13.14 -15.69 5.72
C GLY A 37 -13.56 -16.91 6.52
N LEU A 38 -14.32 -16.68 7.59
CA LEU A 38 -14.90 -17.73 8.43
C LEU A 38 -16.35 -17.40 8.75
N ALA A 39 -17.23 -18.40 8.68
CA ALA A 39 -18.62 -18.29 9.06
C ALA A 39 -19.06 -19.48 9.92
N VAL A 40 -19.95 -19.23 10.89
CA VAL A 40 -20.49 -20.24 11.79
C VAL A 40 -22.02 -20.17 11.80
N PHE A 41 -22.67 -21.25 11.40
CA PHE A 41 -24.13 -21.37 11.45
C PHE A 41 -24.52 -22.49 12.41
N LYS A 42 -25.41 -22.18 13.36
CA LYS A 42 -25.95 -23.16 14.30
C LYS A 42 -27.15 -23.86 13.69
N ASN A 43 -27.29 -25.17 13.95
CA ASN A 43 -28.46 -25.98 13.58
C ASN A 43 -28.82 -25.95 12.09
N ALA A 44 -27.84 -25.76 11.20
CA ALA A 44 -28.09 -25.76 9.76
C ALA A 44 -27.93 -27.17 9.18
N SER A 45 -28.95 -27.64 8.46
CA SER A 45 -28.87 -28.90 7.71
C SER A 45 -27.91 -28.76 6.51
N GLY A 46 -27.40 -29.88 5.99
CA GLY A 46 -26.51 -29.87 4.83
C GLY A 46 -27.12 -29.15 3.62
N HIS A 47 -28.41 -29.37 3.37
CA HIS A 47 -29.14 -28.67 2.30
C HIS A 47 -29.23 -27.15 2.54
N LEU A 48 -29.56 -26.72 3.77
CA LEU A 48 -29.60 -25.30 4.11
C LEU A 48 -28.22 -24.64 3.94
N MET A 49 -27.15 -25.35 4.35
CA MET A 49 -25.77 -24.89 4.18
C MET A 49 -25.37 -24.71 2.72
N ASP A 50 -25.83 -25.58 1.82
CA ASP A 50 -25.58 -25.44 0.38
C ASP A 50 -26.34 -24.25 -0.23
N THR A 51 -27.57 -24.00 0.21
CA THR A 51 -28.32 -22.81 -0.20
C THR A 51 -27.63 -21.53 0.29
N ILE A 52 -27.21 -21.48 1.56
CA ILE A 52 -26.46 -20.36 2.13
C ILE A 52 -25.16 -20.15 1.37
N LYS A 53 -24.41 -21.21 1.10
CA LYS A 53 -23.16 -21.16 0.30
C LYS A 53 -23.39 -20.51 -1.06
N LYS A 54 -24.42 -20.95 -1.80
CA LYS A 54 -24.76 -20.37 -3.12
C LYS A 54 -25.11 -18.90 -3.01
N HIS A 55 -25.87 -18.52 -1.97
CA HIS A 55 -26.24 -17.13 -1.74
C HIS A 55 -25.02 -16.24 -1.43
N ILE A 56 -24.12 -16.68 -0.55
CA ILE A 56 -22.87 -15.94 -0.25
C ILE A 56 -22.01 -15.78 -1.50
N ILE A 57 -21.85 -16.84 -2.29
CA ILE A 57 -21.12 -16.77 -3.57
C ILE A 57 -21.77 -15.73 -4.50
N GLN A 58 -23.09 -15.66 -4.55
CA GLN A 58 -23.80 -14.67 -5.37
C GLN A 58 -23.56 -13.24 -4.88
N ILE A 59 -23.59 -13.00 -3.57
CA ILE A 59 -23.26 -11.68 -2.99
C ILE A 59 -21.86 -11.24 -3.43
N PHE A 60 -20.85 -12.11 -3.31
CA PHE A 60 -19.49 -11.78 -3.73
C PHE A 60 -19.40 -11.54 -5.25
N LYS A 61 -20.09 -12.35 -6.07
CA LYS A 61 -20.15 -12.17 -7.53
C LYS A 61 -20.78 -10.84 -7.93
N ASN A 62 -21.83 -10.39 -7.24
CA ASN A 62 -22.46 -9.08 -7.48
C ASN A 62 -21.49 -7.92 -7.25
N ASN A 63 -20.44 -8.13 -6.45
CA ASN A 63 -19.36 -7.17 -6.21
C ASN A 63 -18.11 -7.46 -7.06
N ASN A 64 -18.23 -8.28 -8.11
CA ASN A 64 -17.13 -8.71 -8.99
C ASN A 64 -15.99 -9.45 -8.27
N LEU A 65 -16.30 -10.16 -7.18
CA LEU A 65 -15.37 -11.00 -6.44
C LEU A 65 -15.72 -12.47 -6.61
N SER A 66 -14.69 -13.31 -6.66
CA SER A 66 -14.83 -14.77 -6.72
C SER A 66 -14.26 -15.37 -5.45
N ILE A 67 -15.01 -16.30 -4.84
CA ILE A 67 -14.63 -16.98 -3.60
C ILE A 67 -14.89 -18.48 -3.71
N SER A 68 -14.13 -19.26 -2.95
CA SER A 68 -14.37 -20.68 -2.72
C SER A 68 -14.79 -20.89 -1.26
N ILE A 69 -15.84 -21.68 -1.04
CA ILE A 69 -16.36 -21.96 0.30
C ILE A 69 -16.36 -23.47 0.54
N GLN A 70 -15.68 -23.88 1.60
CA GLN A 70 -15.77 -25.22 2.18
C GLN A 70 -16.84 -25.21 3.29
N CYS A 71 -17.80 -26.13 3.23
CA CYS A 71 -18.94 -26.20 4.16
C CYS A 71 -18.89 -27.47 5.01
N ASN A 72 -19.73 -27.52 6.04
CA ASN A 72 -19.95 -28.69 6.91
C ASN A 72 -18.69 -29.14 7.67
N MET A 73 -17.75 -28.22 7.90
CA MET A 73 -16.54 -28.47 8.68
C MET A 73 -16.81 -28.16 10.16
N LYS A 74 -16.48 -29.11 11.04
CA LYS A 74 -16.51 -28.90 12.50
C LYS A 74 -15.15 -28.53 13.09
N VAL A 75 -14.09 -28.80 12.34
CA VAL A 75 -12.70 -28.45 12.69
C VAL A 75 -12.13 -27.63 11.54
N VAL A 76 -11.70 -26.42 11.82
CA VAL A 76 -11.22 -25.47 10.80
C VAL A 76 -9.95 -24.76 11.26
N ASN A 77 -9.07 -24.45 10.31
CA ASN A 77 -7.92 -23.60 10.55
C ASN A 77 -8.27 -22.19 10.08
N PHE A 78 -8.15 -21.20 10.96
CA PHE A 78 -8.38 -19.79 10.62
C PHE A 78 -7.29 -18.94 11.29
N LEU A 79 -6.57 -18.16 10.48
CA LEU A 79 -5.39 -17.40 10.91
C LEU A 79 -4.33 -18.31 11.57
N ASP A 80 -4.01 -18.06 12.84
CA ASP A 80 -3.01 -18.76 13.64
C ASP A 80 -3.62 -19.78 14.62
N VAL A 81 -4.89 -20.16 14.44
CA VAL A 81 -5.62 -21.06 15.35
C VAL A 81 -6.41 -22.12 14.57
N THR A 82 -6.38 -23.36 15.06
CA THR A 82 -7.34 -24.41 14.74
C THR A 82 -8.48 -24.36 15.75
N LEU A 83 -9.71 -24.26 15.27
CA LEU A 83 -10.94 -24.21 16.07
C LEU A 83 -11.69 -25.53 15.92
N ASN A 84 -12.14 -26.13 17.03
CA ASN A 84 -12.92 -27.37 17.04
C ASN A 84 -14.28 -27.15 17.72
N LEU A 85 -15.36 -27.27 16.94
CA LEU A 85 -16.72 -27.13 17.43
C LEU A 85 -17.24 -28.35 18.19
N ASN A 86 -16.59 -29.52 18.06
CA ASN A 86 -17.07 -30.75 18.72
C ASN A 86 -16.84 -30.70 20.24
N ASP A 87 -15.68 -30.22 20.65
CA ASP A 87 -15.24 -30.18 22.06
C ASP A 87 -14.94 -28.76 22.56
N GLN A 88 -15.20 -27.74 21.72
CA GLN A 88 -14.90 -26.34 21.98
C GLN A 88 -13.41 -26.06 22.23
N SER A 89 -12.53 -26.99 21.85
CA SER A 89 -11.09 -26.82 21.95
C SER A 89 -10.54 -25.94 20.83
N PHE A 90 -9.40 -25.33 21.10
CA PHE A 90 -8.67 -24.56 20.10
C PHE A 90 -7.17 -24.71 20.36
N ARG A 91 -6.39 -24.71 19.29
CA ARG A 91 -4.93 -24.88 19.37
C ARG A 91 -4.21 -24.02 18.35
N PRO A 92 -2.93 -23.67 18.58
CA PRO A 92 -2.14 -22.92 17.62
C PRO A 92 -1.97 -23.68 16.31
N PHE A 93 -2.14 -22.98 15.19
CA PHE A 93 -1.94 -23.50 13.85
C PHE A 93 -0.79 -22.78 13.14
N CYS A 94 0.07 -23.56 12.48
CA CYS A 94 1.11 -23.04 11.59
C CYS A 94 0.95 -23.68 10.21
N LYS A 95 0.97 -22.86 9.15
CA LYS A 95 0.95 -23.36 7.77
C LYS A 95 2.21 -24.23 7.53
N PRO A 96 2.11 -25.41 6.91
CA PRO A 96 3.22 -26.37 6.80
C PRO A 96 4.48 -25.81 6.13
N ILE A 97 4.31 -24.85 5.21
CA ILE A 97 5.40 -24.25 4.42
C ILE A 97 6.14 -23.16 5.22
N ASN A 98 5.60 -22.71 6.34
CA ASN A 98 6.06 -21.49 7.00
C ASN A 98 7.15 -21.82 8.04
N GLU A 99 8.39 -21.41 7.78
CA GLU A 99 9.48 -21.53 8.75
C GLU A 99 9.38 -20.41 9.80
N LEU A 100 9.28 -20.80 11.08
CA LEU A 100 9.28 -19.84 12.19
C LEU A 100 10.68 -19.28 12.40
N ASN A 101 10.82 -17.97 12.27
CA ASN A 101 12.07 -17.24 12.51
C ASN A 101 11.84 -16.15 13.57
N TYR A 102 12.69 -16.15 14.60
CA TYR A 102 12.68 -15.11 15.63
C TYR A 102 13.93 -14.24 15.57
N ILE A 103 13.84 -13.10 16.23
CA ILE A 103 14.95 -12.16 16.36
C ILE A 103 16.05 -12.83 17.19
N HIS A 104 17.23 -13.04 16.61
CA HIS A 104 18.39 -13.62 17.31
C HIS A 104 18.81 -12.77 18.52
N VAL A 105 19.27 -13.41 19.60
CA VAL A 105 19.77 -12.73 20.82
C VAL A 105 20.89 -11.72 20.52
N ASP A 106 21.72 -12.03 19.52
CA ASP A 106 22.84 -11.19 19.09
C ASP A 106 22.45 -10.07 18.14
N SER A 107 21.20 -10.01 17.67
CA SER A 107 20.74 -8.98 16.76
C SER A 107 20.82 -7.57 17.36
N ASN A 108 20.90 -6.56 16.49
CA ASN A 108 20.99 -5.16 16.90
C ASN A 108 19.60 -4.58 17.27
N HIS A 109 18.95 -5.15 18.29
CA HIS A 109 17.66 -4.71 18.82
C HIS A 109 17.76 -4.27 20.28
N PRO A 110 16.83 -3.42 20.75
CA PRO A 110 16.79 -3.00 22.15
C PRO A 110 16.76 -4.21 23.11
N PRO A 111 17.50 -4.19 24.23
CA PRO A 111 17.58 -5.33 25.14
C PRO A 111 16.23 -5.73 25.73
N SER A 112 15.31 -4.78 25.91
CA SER A 112 13.95 -5.04 26.36
C SER A 112 13.19 -5.94 25.39
N ILE A 113 13.32 -5.71 24.08
CA ILE A 113 12.66 -6.52 23.04
C ILE A 113 13.22 -7.94 23.05
N ILE A 114 14.55 -8.08 23.06
CA ILE A 114 15.21 -9.40 23.13
C ILE A 114 14.76 -10.16 24.38
N LYS A 115 14.79 -9.53 25.56
CA LYS A 115 14.38 -10.17 26.81
C LYS A 115 12.91 -10.56 26.85
N GLN A 116 12.03 -9.76 26.25
CA GLN A 116 10.58 -9.95 26.34
C GLN A 116 10.03 -10.91 25.28
N LEU A 117 10.73 -11.07 24.15
CA LEU A 117 10.28 -11.88 23.02
C LEU A 117 9.87 -13.32 23.41
N PRO A 118 10.66 -14.10 24.17
CA PRO A 118 10.25 -15.45 24.55
C PRO A 118 8.97 -15.49 25.38
N ARG A 119 8.83 -14.57 26.34
CA ARG A 119 7.64 -14.46 27.19
C ARG A 119 6.41 -14.03 26.39
N SER A 120 6.57 -13.13 25.42
CA SER A 120 5.48 -12.74 24.52
C SER A 120 4.99 -13.91 23.66
N ILE A 121 5.89 -14.76 23.18
CA ILE A 121 5.54 -15.98 22.44
C ILE A 121 4.80 -16.96 23.36
N GLU A 122 5.31 -17.20 24.56
CA GLU A 122 4.68 -18.08 25.55
C GLU A 122 3.25 -17.64 25.90
N LEU A 123 3.04 -16.33 26.12
CA LEU A 123 1.74 -15.75 26.40
C LEU A 123 0.78 -15.93 25.21
N ARG A 124 1.25 -15.64 23.98
CA ARG A 124 0.44 -15.81 22.78
C ARG A 124 0.06 -17.27 22.56
N LEU A 125 1.03 -18.18 22.68
CA LEU A 125 0.81 -19.60 22.46
C LEU A 125 -0.17 -20.15 23.50
N SER A 126 -0.03 -19.77 24.77
CA SER A 126 -0.98 -20.13 25.82
C SER A 126 -2.37 -19.54 25.58
N ALA A 127 -2.47 -18.29 25.10
CA ALA A 127 -3.75 -17.66 24.77
C ALA A 127 -4.49 -18.35 23.62
N ASN A 128 -3.74 -18.92 22.67
CA ASN A 128 -4.19 -19.68 21.51
C ASN A 128 -4.34 -21.19 21.78
N SER A 129 -4.19 -21.64 23.03
CA SER A 129 -4.37 -23.04 23.44
C SER A 129 -5.50 -23.16 24.48
N SER A 130 -6.43 -24.08 24.26
CA SER A 130 -7.51 -24.36 25.21
C SER A 130 -7.03 -25.01 26.51
N ASN A 131 -5.93 -25.76 26.46
CA ASN A 131 -5.37 -26.51 27.59
C ASN A 131 -3.87 -26.81 27.37
N ASP A 132 -3.22 -27.36 28.40
CA ASP A 132 -1.79 -27.70 28.38
C ASP A 132 -1.45 -28.73 27.29
N THR A 133 -2.32 -29.71 27.03
CA THR A 133 -2.12 -30.69 25.95
C THR A 133 -2.09 -30.02 24.57
N SER A 134 -3.03 -29.13 24.29
CA SER A 134 -3.08 -28.33 23.05
C SER A 134 -1.93 -27.35 22.92
N PHE A 135 -1.37 -26.88 24.04
CA PHE A 135 -0.15 -26.08 24.05
C PHE A 135 1.06 -26.94 23.67
N ARG A 136 1.25 -28.08 24.36
CA ARG A 136 2.41 -28.96 24.16
C ARG A 136 2.48 -29.52 22.75
N SER A 137 1.35 -29.82 22.12
CA SER A 137 1.32 -30.32 20.74
C SER A 137 1.96 -29.35 19.75
N SER A 138 1.84 -28.04 19.99
CA SER A 138 2.37 -27.01 19.10
C SER A 138 3.68 -26.39 19.62
N ALA A 139 3.96 -26.47 20.93
CA ALA A 139 5.09 -25.80 21.58
C ALA A 139 6.46 -26.23 21.05
N HIS A 140 6.63 -27.47 20.60
CA HIS A 140 7.90 -27.98 20.09
C HIS A 140 8.47 -27.10 18.97
N LEU A 141 7.63 -26.75 17.98
CA LEU A 141 8.03 -25.91 16.85
C LEU A 141 8.54 -24.53 17.28
N TYR A 142 7.84 -23.90 18.22
CA TYR A 142 8.19 -22.57 18.75
C TYR A 142 9.44 -22.64 19.63
N GLN A 143 9.58 -23.71 20.41
CA GLN A 143 10.73 -23.95 21.27
C GLN A 143 12.00 -24.15 20.45
N ASP A 144 11.93 -24.86 19.33
CA ASP A 144 13.07 -25.06 18.43
C ASP A 144 13.47 -23.77 17.73
N ALA A 145 12.49 -22.98 17.25
CA ALA A 145 12.77 -21.67 16.66
C ALA A 145 13.42 -20.70 17.67
N LEU A 146 13.02 -20.75 18.94
CA LEU A 146 13.66 -19.98 20.02
C LEU A 146 15.10 -20.44 20.29
N LYS A 147 15.34 -21.76 20.34
CA LYS A 147 16.68 -22.33 20.51
C LYS A 147 17.60 -21.96 19.36
N LYS A 148 17.12 -22.09 18.11
CA LYS A 148 17.82 -21.66 16.88
C LYS A 148 18.18 -20.18 16.91
N SER A 149 17.38 -19.37 17.60
CA SER A 149 17.60 -17.92 17.78
C SER A 149 18.46 -17.56 19.01
N GLY A 150 19.00 -18.56 19.72
CA GLY A 150 19.92 -18.39 20.86
C GLY A 150 19.27 -18.20 22.23
N TYR A 151 17.95 -18.36 22.37
CA TYR A 151 17.26 -18.17 23.65
C TYR A 151 17.33 -19.41 24.55
N LYS A 152 17.71 -19.21 25.81
CA LYS A 152 17.68 -20.22 26.89
C LYS A 152 16.36 -20.19 27.67
N PHE A 153 15.24 -20.01 26.99
CA PHE A 153 13.90 -19.92 27.60
C PHE A 153 13.12 -21.21 27.34
N LYS A 154 12.49 -21.77 28.37
CA LYS A 154 11.61 -22.94 28.26
C LYS A 154 10.16 -22.48 28.29
N LEU A 155 9.43 -22.76 27.21
CA LEU A 155 8.00 -22.44 27.09
C LEU A 155 7.17 -23.32 28.04
N ASN A 156 6.29 -22.70 28.82
CA ASN A 156 5.33 -23.38 29.68
C ASN A 156 3.91 -22.85 29.45
N TYR A 157 2.92 -23.72 29.59
CA TYR A 157 1.53 -23.30 29.48
C TYR A 157 1.13 -22.41 30.64
N ILE A 158 0.55 -21.25 30.32
CA ILE A 158 0.02 -20.31 31.30
C ILE A 158 -1.50 -20.39 31.23
N PRO A 159 -2.18 -20.98 32.23
CA PRO A 159 -3.63 -21.00 32.25
C PRO A 159 -4.17 -19.56 32.29
N LYS A 160 -5.31 -19.33 31.62
CA LYS A 160 -6.00 -18.03 31.67
C LYS A 160 -6.52 -17.80 33.08
N LEU A 161 -5.72 -17.14 33.91
CA LEU A 161 -6.21 -16.58 35.17
C LEU A 161 -7.05 -15.36 34.82
N ILE A 162 -8.36 -15.45 35.04
CA ILE A 162 -9.28 -14.30 34.98
C ILE A 162 -8.99 -13.45 36.22
N GLN A 163 -7.85 -12.76 36.23
CA GLN A 163 -7.61 -11.74 37.23
C GLN A 163 -8.18 -10.42 36.71
N PRO A 164 -8.98 -9.71 37.52
CA PRO A 164 -9.45 -8.39 37.14
C PRO A 164 -8.22 -7.51 36.84
N LEU A 165 -8.21 -6.92 35.65
CA LEU A 165 -7.17 -5.98 35.26
C LEU A 165 -7.12 -4.87 36.32
N PRO A 166 -5.95 -4.58 36.92
CA PRO A 166 -5.84 -3.49 37.87
C PRO A 166 -6.29 -2.20 37.18
N LYS A 167 -7.19 -1.45 37.85
CA LYS A 167 -7.64 -0.12 37.40
C LYS A 167 -6.49 0.87 37.47
N ASN A 168 -5.59 0.82 36.50
CA ASN A 168 -4.51 1.78 36.37
C ASN A 168 -5.06 3.09 35.82
N ARG A 169 -4.78 4.20 36.51
CA ARG A 169 -5.07 5.54 36.01
C ARG A 169 -4.34 5.74 34.68
N LYS A 170 -5.09 5.97 33.61
CA LYS A 170 -4.51 6.34 32.31
C LYS A 170 -3.83 7.71 32.46
N ARG A 171 -2.53 7.76 32.16
CA ARG A 171 -1.76 9.00 32.07
C ARG A 171 -1.49 9.28 30.60
N ASN A 172 -1.51 10.55 30.22
CA ASN A 172 -1.03 10.97 28.90
C ASN A 172 0.49 10.87 28.90
N ILE A 173 1.02 9.87 28.20
CA ILE A 173 2.46 9.61 28.11
C ILE A 173 2.99 10.23 26.82
N ILE A 174 4.03 11.04 26.94
CA ILE A 174 4.85 11.52 25.83
C ILE A 174 6.04 10.58 25.70
N TRP A 175 6.22 10.01 24.52
CA TRP A 175 7.28 9.04 24.23
C TRP A 175 8.43 9.69 23.48
N PHE A 176 9.63 9.60 24.03
CA PHE A 176 10.87 9.85 23.30
C PHE A 176 11.34 8.54 22.68
N ASN A 177 11.43 8.51 21.34
CA ASN A 177 11.69 7.30 20.56
C ASN A 177 13.01 7.36 19.75
N PRO A 178 14.18 7.51 20.40
CA PRO A 178 15.45 7.56 19.69
C PRO A 178 15.73 6.25 18.93
N PRO A 179 16.52 6.31 17.85
CA PRO A 179 17.02 5.11 17.19
C PRO A 179 17.93 4.31 18.12
N TYR A 180 17.85 2.98 18.06
CA TYR A 180 18.71 2.08 18.81
C TYR A 180 19.83 1.49 17.95
N SER A 181 21.02 1.46 18.53
CA SER A 181 22.14 0.67 18.03
C SER A 181 23.04 0.21 19.17
N LYS A 182 23.41 -1.08 19.16
CA LYS A 182 24.41 -1.70 20.05
C LYS A 182 25.77 -1.00 19.95
N ASN A 183 26.07 -0.35 18.83
CA ASN A 183 27.33 0.37 18.62
C ASN A 183 27.38 1.72 19.35
N VAL A 184 26.24 2.22 19.83
CA VAL A 184 26.19 3.48 20.58
C VAL A 184 26.45 3.18 22.05
N SER A 185 27.64 3.55 22.53
CA SER A 185 28.03 3.42 23.95
C SER A 185 27.27 4.39 24.86
N THR A 186 26.85 5.53 24.30
CA THR A 186 26.12 6.57 25.02
C THR A 186 24.75 6.09 25.48
N LYS A 187 24.49 6.17 26.78
CA LYS A 187 23.19 5.83 27.38
C LYS A 187 22.16 6.93 27.15
N ILE A 188 21.76 7.15 25.89
CA ILE A 188 20.87 8.24 25.44
C ILE A 188 19.60 8.34 26.31
N GLY A 189 18.93 7.22 26.58
CA GLY A 189 17.72 7.21 27.39
C GLY A 189 17.95 7.69 28.83
N LYS A 190 19.11 7.36 29.42
CA LYS A 190 19.50 7.84 30.76
C LYS A 190 19.73 9.35 30.73
N ILE A 191 20.55 9.82 29.77
CA ILE A 191 20.86 11.25 29.61
C ILE A 191 19.57 12.06 29.44
N PHE A 192 18.64 11.58 28.61
CA PHE A 192 17.36 12.24 28.41
C PHE A 192 16.54 12.34 29.71
N LEU A 193 16.45 11.26 30.49
CA LEU A 193 15.75 11.28 31.78
C LEU A 193 16.43 12.18 32.81
N ASP A 194 17.77 12.21 32.83
CA ASP A 194 18.53 13.09 33.72
C ASP A 194 18.34 14.58 33.34
N LEU A 195 18.21 14.90 32.05
CA LEU A 195 17.86 16.24 31.58
C LEU A 195 16.45 16.65 32.00
N ILE A 196 15.50 15.72 32.02
CA ILE A 196 14.14 16.00 32.50
C ILE A 196 14.18 16.39 33.97
N ASP A 197 14.89 15.64 34.81
CA ASP A 197 14.98 15.94 36.23
C ASP A 197 15.71 17.27 36.49
N LYS A 198 16.75 17.56 35.71
CA LYS A 198 17.54 18.80 35.81
C LYS A 198 16.73 20.04 35.42
N HIS A 199 16.00 20.00 34.31
CA HIS A 199 15.32 21.17 33.74
C HIS A 199 13.86 21.31 34.18
N PHE A 200 13.25 20.24 34.68
CA PHE A 200 11.88 20.24 35.19
C PHE A 200 11.82 19.63 36.62
N PRO A 201 12.52 20.21 37.61
CA PRO A 201 12.46 19.73 38.99
C PRO A 201 11.09 19.98 39.63
N VAL A 202 10.85 19.36 40.79
CA VAL A 202 9.65 19.58 41.59
C VAL A 202 9.54 21.07 41.94
N GLY A 203 8.40 21.69 41.60
CA GLY A 203 8.17 23.14 41.75
C GLY A 203 8.29 23.93 40.44
N HIS A 204 8.89 23.38 39.39
CA HIS A 204 8.92 24.03 38.09
C HIS A 204 7.52 24.13 37.46
N LYS A 205 7.21 25.25 36.78
CA LYS A 205 5.90 25.52 36.16
C LYS A 205 5.40 24.37 35.28
N TYR A 206 6.31 23.72 34.56
CA TYR A 206 6.00 22.61 33.65
C TYR A 206 6.22 21.20 34.22
N HIS A 207 6.60 21.06 35.50
CA HIS A 207 6.86 19.74 36.10
C HIS A 207 5.65 18.80 36.00
N LYS A 208 4.42 19.33 36.11
CA LYS A 208 3.19 18.53 35.96
C LYS A 208 3.08 17.84 34.58
N ILE A 209 3.68 18.44 33.55
CA ILE A 209 3.64 17.95 32.17
C ILE A 209 4.91 17.14 31.85
N PHE A 210 6.07 17.62 32.26
CA PHE A 210 7.37 17.02 31.98
C PHE A 210 8.00 16.46 33.26
N ASN A 211 7.73 15.19 33.54
CA ASN A 211 8.33 14.45 34.64
C ASN A 211 8.48 12.97 34.26
N ARG A 212 9.16 12.18 35.09
CA ARG A 212 9.37 10.74 34.84
C ARG A 212 8.09 9.90 34.77
N ASN A 213 6.95 10.40 35.24
CA ASN A 213 5.67 9.71 35.14
C ASN A 213 4.95 9.96 33.82
N THR A 214 5.23 11.07 33.14
CA THR A 214 4.58 11.48 31.88
C THR A 214 5.51 11.37 30.66
N LEU A 215 6.83 11.49 30.83
CA LEU A 215 7.82 11.29 29.78
C LEU A 215 8.47 9.92 29.91
N LYS A 216 8.38 9.11 28.86
CA LYS A 216 8.97 7.75 28.80
C LYS A 216 9.87 7.61 27.59
N VAL A 217 10.84 6.72 27.70
CA VAL A 217 11.76 6.38 26.61
C VAL A 217 11.40 5.01 26.06
N SER A 218 11.27 4.94 24.74
CA SER A 218 11.26 3.68 24.00
C SER A 218 12.28 3.79 22.88
N TYR A 219 12.74 2.67 22.35
CA TYR A 219 13.70 2.70 21.25
C TYR A 219 13.00 2.34 19.94
N SER A 220 13.29 3.08 18.88
CA SER A 220 12.96 2.66 17.52
C SER A 220 14.10 1.80 16.96
N CYS A 221 13.77 0.73 16.24
CA CYS A 221 14.77 -0.04 15.51
C CYS A 221 15.30 0.81 14.35
N MET A 222 16.62 0.85 14.16
CA MET A 222 17.19 1.52 12.99
C MET A 222 16.70 0.86 11.69
N PRO A 223 16.52 1.62 10.61
CA PRO A 223 16.30 1.06 9.29
C PRO A 223 17.42 0.08 8.95
N ASN A 224 17.10 -1.04 8.31
CA ASN A 224 18.11 -1.99 7.85
C ASN A 224 19.14 -1.32 6.91
N ILE A 225 20.33 -1.92 6.79
CA ILE A 225 21.43 -1.35 6.00
C ILE A 225 21.04 -1.09 4.55
N LYS A 226 20.21 -1.95 3.96
CA LYS A 226 19.65 -1.77 2.61
C LYS A 226 18.86 -0.47 2.49
N SER A 227 18.06 -0.12 3.49
CA SER A 227 17.31 1.14 3.53
C SER A 227 18.23 2.36 3.63
N ILE A 228 19.33 2.25 4.38
CA ILE A 228 20.35 3.30 4.52
C ILE A 228 21.11 3.48 3.19
N VAL A 229 21.60 2.40 2.59
CA VAL A 229 22.27 2.42 1.28
C VAL A 229 21.34 2.98 0.20
N ASN A 230 20.08 2.54 0.18
CA ASN A 230 19.09 3.10 -0.73
C ASN A 230 18.87 4.60 -0.48
N PHE A 231 18.89 5.07 0.77
CA PHE A 231 18.78 6.51 1.08
C PHE A 231 19.97 7.30 0.56
N HIS A 232 21.18 6.80 0.79
CA HIS A 232 22.40 7.43 0.31
C HIS A 232 22.44 7.48 -1.23
N ASN A 233 22.14 6.36 -1.90
CA ASN A 233 22.07 6.29 -3.36
C ASN A 233 20.98 7.21 -3.91
N ARG A 234 19.82 7.34 -3.22
CA ARG A 234 18.79 8.33 -3.56
C ARG A 234 19.31 9.75 -3.49
N HIS A 235 20.23 10.06 -2.59
CA HIS A 235 20.81 11.38 -2.43
C HIS A 235 21.82 11.68 -3.55
N ILE A 236 22.70 10.73 -3.86
CA ILE A 236 23.69 10.86 -4.95
C ILE A 236 23.00 10.98 -6.32
N MET A 237 21.96 10.18 -6.56
CA MET A 237 21.22 10.17 -7.84
C MET A 237 20.30 11.41 -8.04
N LYS A 238 20.23 12.33 -7.07
CA LYS A 238 19.52 13.62 -7.17
C LYS A 238 20.41 14.71 -7.78
N SER A 239 21.26 14.42 -8.76
CA SER A 239 21.76 15.49 -9.64
C SER A 239 20.55 16.10 -10.36
N ILE A 240 20.03 17.19 -9.80
CA ILE A 240 18.97 18.00 -10.40
C ILE A 240 19.62 18.60 -11.64
N PRO A 241 19.18 18.25 -12.87
CA PRO A 241 19.61 18.99 -14.04
C PRO A 241 19.15 20.44 -13.83
N PRO A 242 19.99 21.45 -14.10
CA PRO A 242 19.60 22.83 -13.95
C PRO A 242 18.29 23.06 -14.72
N GLU A 243 17.28 23.63 -14.05
CA GLU A 243 16.07 24.05 -14.74
C GLU A 243 16.48 25.11 -15.76
N SER A 244 16.21 24.88 -17.03
CA SER A 244 16.46 25.92 -18.03
C SER A 244 15.48 27.06 -17.82
N ASP A 245 15.97 28.27 -17.59
CA ASP A 245 15.17 29.48 -17.34
C ASP A 245 14.20 29.88 -18.49
N LYS A 246 14.28 29.22 -19.65
CA LYS A 246 13.44 29.51 -20.81
C LYS A 246 12.18 28.63 -20.82
N SER A 247 11.00 29.24 -20.70
CA SER A 247 9.69 28.56 -20.77
C SER A 247 9.23 28.25 -22.20
N CYS A 248 9.78 28.93 -23.21
CA CYS A 248 9.43 28.80 -24.63
C CYS A 248 10.57 29.23 -25.55
N ASN A 249 10.69 28.56 -26.70
CA ASN A 249 11.59 28.92 -27.80
C ASN A 249 10.89 28.88 -29.18
N CYS A 250 9.58 29.17 -29.22
CA CYS A 250 8.86 29.32 -30.49
C CYS A 250 9.23 30.65 -31.15
N ILE A 251 9.40 30.64 -32.48
CA ILE A 251 9.65 31.86 -33.28
C ILE A 251 8.50 32.87 -33.06
N THR A 252 7.26 32.41 -33.22
CA THR A 252 6.06 33.20 -32.93
C THR A 252 5.46 32.79 -31.59
N LYS A 253 5.65 33.60 -30.55
CA LYS A 253 5.19 33.30 -29.18
C LYS A 253 3.66 33.15 -29.07
N SER A 254 2.89 33.91 -29.86
CA SER A 254 1.42 33.85 -29.88
C SER A 254 0.87 32.53 -30.44
N LYS A 255 1.63 31.81 -31.28
CA LYS A 255 1.24 30.51 -31.85
C LYS A 255 1.67 29.32 -30.98
N CYS A 256 2.19 29.56 -29.78
CA CYS A 256 2.60 28.49 -28.89
C CYS A 256 1.38 27.68 -28.40
N PRO A 257 1.35 26.35 -28.55
CA PRO A 257 0.19 25.53 -28.19
C PRO A 257 -0.12 25.54 -26.68
N LEU A 258 0.86 25.90 -25.84
CA LEU A 258 0.72 26.06 -24.40
C LEU A 258 1.07 27.48 -23.93
N ASN A 259 0.64 28.53 -24.64
CA ASN A 259 0.75 29.93 -24.18
C ASN A 259 2.15 30.29 -23.61
N GLN A 260 3.20 30.06 -24.39
CA GLN A 260 4.61 30.31 -24.01
C GLN A 260 5.18 29.37 -22.93
N GLN A 261 4.64 28.16 -22.79
CA GLN A 261 5.12 27.10 -21.88
C GLN A 261 5.43 25.77 -22.60
N CYS A 262 5.81 25.81 -23.89
CA CYS A 262 6.04 24.59 -24.67
C CYS A 262 7.31 23.81 -24.26
N LEU A 263 8.23 24.41 -23.50
CA LEU A 263 9.43 23.74 -23.01
C LEU A 263 9.24 23.06 -21.65
N VAL A 264 8.03 23.03 -21.11
CA VAL A 264 7.76 22.33 -19.86
C VAL A 264 7.81 20.81 -20.08
N ASN A 265 8.60 20.15 -19.24
CA ASN A 265 8.78 18.69 -19.21
C ASN A 265 7.97 18.09 -18.06
N ASN A 266 7.79 16.77 -18.08
CA ASN A 266 7.16 16.02 -17.00
C ASN A 266 5.73 16.51 -16.69
N ILE A 267 4.87 16.54 -17.70
CA ILE A 267 3.49 17.04 -17.59
C ILE A 267 2.45 16.01 -18.01
N VAL A 268 1.28 16.13 -17.37
CA VAL A 268 0.00 15.62 -17.85
C VAL A 268 -0.75 16.78 -18.48
N TYR A 269 -1.21 16.60 -19.71
CA TYR A 269 -1.92 17.61 -20.48
C TYR A 269 -3.28 17.11 -20.93
N GLN A 270 -4.16 18.06 -21.22
CA GLN A 270 -5.44 17.88 -21.87
C GLN A 270 -5.37 18.45 -23.29
N ALA A 271 -5.93 17.73 -24.25
CA ALA A 271 -6.23 18.21 -25.59
C ALA A 271 -7.75 18.22 -25.76
N THR A 272 -8.32 19.39 -26.05
CA THR A 272 -9.74 19.53 -26.39
C THR A 272 -9.87 19.74 -27.89
N LEU A 273 -10.55 18.81 -28.54
CA LEU A 273 -10.81 18.76 -29.98
C LEU A 273 -12.18 19.39 -30.26
N TYR A 274 -12.18 20.46 -31.05
CA TYR A 274 -13.36 21.13 -31.56
C TYR A 274 -13.61 20.67 -32.99
N PRO A 275 -14.68 19.92 -33.27
CA PRO A 275 -14.96 19.40 -34.60
C PRO A 275 -15.24 20.52 -35.62
N GLY A 276 -15.69 21.71 -35.21
CA GLY A 276 -15.91 22.83 -36.14
C GLY A 276 -17.22 22.73 -36.94
N THR A 277 -18.10 21.77 -36.59
CA THR A 277 -19.49 21.72 -37.03
C THR A 277 -20.41 22.35 -35.97
N PRO A 278 -21.53 23.00 -36.36
CA PRO A 278 -22.45 23.65 -35.42
C PRO A 278 -22.99 22.70 -34.32
N ASP A 279 -23.24 21.44 -34.67
CA ASP A 279 -23.76 20.40 -33.77
C ASP A 279 -22.67 19.49 -33.18
N GLY A 280 -21.39 19.81 -33.42
CA GLY A 280 -20.29 18.94 -33.06
C GLY A 280 -19.91 19.03 -31.58
N ILE A 281 -20.07 17.92 -30.86
CA ILE A 281 -19.64 17.81 -29.46
C ILE A 281 -18.10 17.85 -29.39
N GLU A 282 -17.56 18.74 -28.53
CA GLU A 282 -16.13 18.77 -28.26
C GLU A 282 -15.67 17.46 -27.63
N LYS A 283 -14.47 16.98 -27.99
CA LYS A 283 -13.91 15.75 -27.44
C LYS A 283 -12.64 16.02 -26.64
N VAL A 284 -12.44 15.28 -25.56
CA VAL A 284 -11.32 15.48 -24.62
C VAL A 284 -10.37 14.29 -24.68
N TYR A 285 -9.07 14.58 -24.68
CA TYR A 285 -8.00 13.58 -24.60
C TYR A 285 -7.00 13.98 -23.51
N PHE A 286 -6.63 13.04 -22.65
CA PHE A 286 -5.55 13.17 -21.69
C PHE A 286 -4.32 12.42 -22.18
N GLY A 287 -3.16 13.07 -22.04
CA GLY A 287 -1.88 12.46 -22.36
C GLY A 287 -0.76 12.97 -21.47
N VAL A 288 0.38 12.27 -21.54
CA VAL A 288 1.58 12.66 -20.80
C VAL A 288 2.77 12.93 -21.69
N SER A 289 3.68 13.76 -21.19
CA SER A 289 4.96 14.09 -21.80
C SER A 289 6.05 14.11 -20.74
N GLU A 290 7.00 13.17 -20.83
CA GLU A 290 8.23 13.24 -20.04
C GLU A 290 9.19 14.29 -20.62
N THR A 291 9.34 14.31 -21.94
CA THR A 291 10.11 15.31 -22.69
C THR A 291 9.37 16.65 -22.74
N ALA A 292 10.03 17.68 -23.28
CA ALA A 292 9.41 18.97 -23.55
C ALA A 292 8.15 18.81 -24.38
N PHE A 293 7.06 19.48 -23.97
CA PHE A 293 5.79 19.40 -24.67
C PHE A 293 5.91 19.75 -26.16
N LYS A 294 6.82 20.66 -26.54
CA LYS A 294 7.10 21.00 -27.94
C LYS A 294 7.42 19.77 -28.79
N LEU A 295 8.22 18.84 -28.28
CA LEU A 295 8.55 17.59 -28.96
C LEU A 295 7.33 16.67 -29.05
N ARG A 296 6.55 16.56 -27.96
CA ARG A 296 5.32 15.76 -27.96
C ARG A 296 4.26 16.32 -28.91
N TYR A 297 4.14 17.63 -29.00
CA TYR A 297 3.28 18.36 -29.93
C TYR A 297 3.73 18.12 -31.37
N ALA A 298 5.03 18.18 -31.66
CA ALA A 298 5.56 17.82 -32.97
C ALA A 298 5.15 16.39 -33.38
N ASN A 299 5.25 15.42 -32.46
CA ASN A 299 4.81 14.04 -32.72
C ASN A 299 3.30 13.94 -33.00
N HIS A 300 2.46 14.69 -32.28
CA HIS A 300 1.03 14.78 -32.58
C HIS A 300 0.77 15.42 -33.95
N THR A 301 1.43 16.52 -34.28
CA THR A 301 1.27 17.16 -35.60
C THR A 301 1.72 16.25 -36.74
N LYS A 302 2.77 15.44 -36.52
CA LYS A 302 3.21 14.42 -37.46
C LYS A 302 2.13 13.35 -37.65
N SER A 303 1.53 12.84 -36.58
CA SER A 303 0.47 11.83 -36.66
C SER A 303 -0.82 12.35 -37.29
N PHE A 304 -1.10 13.65 -37.18
CA PHE A 304 -2.25 14.27 -37.86
C PHE A 304 -2.02 14.51 -39.36
N LYS A 305 -0.77 14.51 -39.83
CA LYS A 305 -0.42 14.80 -41.23
C LYS A 305 -0.13 13.55 -42.06
N ILE A 306 0.54 12.56 -41.46
CA ILE A 306 1.02 11.37 -42.18
C ILE A 306 0.15 10.17 -41.81
N GLU A 307 -0.53 9.58 -42.81
CA GLU A 307 -1.52 8.53 -42.60
C GLU A 307 -0.95 7.29 -41.88
N LYS A 308 0.31 6.93 -42.13
CA LYS A 308 1.02 5.82 -41.46
C LYS A 308 0.90 5.87 -39.93
N TYR A 309 0.80 7.08 -39.34
CA TYR A 309 0.77 7.30 -37.91
C TYR A 309 -0.65 7.61 -37.38
N LYS A 310 -1.71 7.43 -38.20
CA LYS A 310 -3.09 7.74 -37.80
C LYS A 310 -3.54 7.02 -36.53
N ASN A 311 -2.98 5.83 -36.29
CA ASN A 311 -3.32 4.96 -35.17
C ASN A 311 -2.47 5.14 -33.91
N ASP A 312 -1.50 6.07 -33.89
CA ASP A 312 -0.57 6.26 -32.77
C ASP A 312 -1.28 6.65 -31.45
N THR A 313 -2.41 7.36 -31.54
CA THR A 313 -3.22 7.78 -30.39
C THR A 313 -4.70 7.78 -30.75
N GLU A 314 -5.58 7.66 -29.76
CA GLU A 314 -7.03 7.86 -30.00
C GLU A 314 -7.35 9.29 -30.48
N LEU A 315 -6.55 10.29 -30.07
CA LEU A 315 -6.65 11.65 -30.59
C LEU A 315 -6.38 11.72 -32.10
N SER A 316 -5.33 11.05 -32.59
CA SER A 316 -5.01 11.05 -34.03
C SER A 316 -6.07 10.31 -34.86
N LYS A 317 -6.61 9.21 -34.33
CA LYS A 317 -7.71 8.47 -35.00
C LYS A 317 -8.92 9.35 -35.20
N GLU A 318 -9.32 10.09 -34.17
CA GLU A 318 -10.46 10.99 -34.25
C GLU A 318 -10.22 12.15 -35.23
N VAL A 319 -9.01 12.72 -35.25
CA VAL A 319 -8.64 13.78 -36.22
C VAL A 319 -8.74 13.28 -37.66
N TRP A 320 -8.25 12.07 -37.96
CA TRP A 320 -8.35 11.48 -39.29
C TRP A 320 -9.80 11.19 -39.69
N LYS A 321 -10.61 10.67 -38.76
CA LYS A 321 -12.05 10.46 -38.99
C LYS A 321 -12.77 11.74 -39.39
N LEU A 322 -12.46 12.86 -38.72
CA LEU A 322 -13.05 14.16 -39.07
C LEU A 322 -12.58 14.66 -40.44
N LYS A 323 -11.30 14.45 -40.79
CA LYS A 323 -10.76 14.82 -42.10
C LYS A 323 -11.35 14.02 -43.25
N GLU A 324 -11.54 12.72 -43.05
CA GLU A 324 -12.20 11.84 -44.03
C GLU A 324 -13.65 12.27 -44.28
N ASN A 325 -14.29 12.87 -43.26
CA ASN A 325 -15.62 13.49 -43.37
C ASN A 325 -15.59 14.95 -43.91
N GLY A 326 -14.45 15.43 -44.40
CA GLY A 326 -14.32 16.79 -44.97
C GLY A 326 -14.24 17.92 -43.94
N VAL A 327 -14.02 17.60 -42.65
CA VAL A 327 -14.04 18.57 -41.55
C VAL A 327 -12.63 18.80 -41.00
N ASN A 328 -12.26 20.07 -40.79
CA ASN A 328 -10.97 20.45 -40.21
C ASN A 328 -11.11 20.85 -38.74
N PRO A 329 -10.72 19.97 -37.79
CA PRO A 329 -10.89 20.26 -36.38
C PRO A 329 -9.81 21.21 -35.82
N THR A 330 -10.17 21.96 -34.79
CA THR A 330 -9.25 22.80 -34.00
C THR A 330 -8.94 22.14 -32.66
N ILE A 331 -7.68 22.13 -32.22
CA ILE A 331 -7.28 21.52 -30.93
C ILE A 331 -6.69 22.58 -30.01
N LYS A 332 -7.22 22.68 -28.79
CA LYS A 332 -6.64 23.49 -27.71
C LYS A 332 -5.95 22.59 -26.69
N TRP A 333 -4.80 23.03 -26.17
CA TRP A 333 -3.99 22.26 -25.23
C TRP A 333 -3.90 22.99 -23.88
N LYS A 334 -3.94 22.22 -22.79
CA LYS A 334 -3.82 22.75 -21.42
C LYS A 334 -2.95 21.83 -20.57
N ILE A 335 -2.09 22.41 -19.73
CA ILE A 335 -1.37 21.65 -18.70
C ILE A 335 -2.32 21.40 -17.53
N LEU A 336 -2.49 20.14 -17.14
CA LEU A 336 -3.26 19.76 -15.96
C LEU A 336 -2.37 19.65 -14.73
N LYS A 337 -1.21 19.01 -14.88
CA LYS A 337 -0.31 18.75 -13.76
C LYS A 337 1.13 18.54 -14.19
N ARG A 338 2.07 19.10 -13.44
CA ARG A 338 3.50 18.77 -13.53
C ARG A 338 3.84 17.71 -12.47
N CYS A 339 4.42 16.59 -12.89
CA CYS A 339 4.77 15.50 -11.97
C CYS A 339 5.88 14.60 -12.56
N ARG A 340 6.68 13.98 -11.71
CA ARG A 340 7.85 13.19 -12.15
C ARG A 340 7.46 11.92 -12.94
N SER A 341 8.25 11.59 -13.97
CA SER A 341 8.17 10.31 -14.69
C SER A 341 8.53 9.09 -13.80
N TYR A 342 8.60 7.90 -14.40
CA TYR A 342 8.90 6.66 -13.70
C TYR A 342 10.23 6.74 -12.96
N ASN A 343 10.19 6.34 -11.70
CA ASN A 343 11.35 6.23 -10.85
C ASN A 343 11.57 4.75 -10.48
N PRO A 344 12.70 4.14 -10.87
CA PRO A 344 12.97 2.72 -10.64
C PRO A 344 13.12 2.37 -9.15
N THR A 345 13.50 3.33 -8.31
CA THR A 345 13.68 3.14 -6.86
C THR A 345 12.35 2.95 -6.15
N ILE A 346 11.38 3.84 -6.41
CA ILE A 346 10.03 3.75 -5.83
C ILE A 346 9.07 2.89 -6.67
N LYS A 347 9.55 2.39 -7.83
CA LYS A 347 8.79 1.60 -8.82
C LYS A 347 7.45 2.26 -9.20
N ARG A 348 7.44 3.59 -9.25
CA ARG A 348 6.22 4.41 -9.42
C ARG A 348 6.45 5.45 -10.51
N CYS A 349 5.43 5.67 -11.33
CA CYS A 349 5.41 6.73 -12.34
C CYS A 349 4.25 7.67 -12.07
N ASN A 350 4.54 8.87 -11.58
CA ASN A 350 3.48 9.82 -11.25
C ASN A 350 2.80 10.36 -12.52
N LEU A 351 3.52 10.48 -13.64
CA LEU A 351 2.90 10.82 -14.93
C LEU A 351 1.78 9.84 -15.29
N CYS A 352 2.10 8.54 -15.38
CA CYS A 352 1.10 7.53 -15.74
C CYS A 352 -0.01 7.40 -14.68
N LEU A 353 0.30 7.58 -13.39
CA LEU A 353 -0.73 7.53 -12.35
C LEU A 353 -1.71 8.70 -12.44
N TYR A 354 -1.20 9.92 -12.67
CA TYR A 354 -2.08 11.08 -12.83
C TYR A 354 -2.84 11.05 -14.15
N GLU A 355 -2.26 10.54 -15.24
CA GLU A 355 -2.97 10.24 -16.49
C GLU A 355 -4.18 9.33 -16.23
N LYS A 356 -3.96 8.20 -15.55
CA LYS A 356 -5.03 7.26 -15.18
C LYS A 356 -6.06 7.91 -14.25
N TYR A 357 -5.61 8.69 -13.28
CA TYR A 357 -6.49 9.44 -12.39
C TYR A 357 -7.42 10.36 -13.17
N PHE A 358 -6.89 11.20 -14.07
CA PHE A 358 -7.72 12.12 -14.86
C PHE A 358 -8.67 11.38 -15.79
N ILE A 359 -8.25 10.27 -16.39
CA ILE A 359 -9.13 9.41 -17.22
C ILE A 359 -10.28 8.82 -16.39
N ILE A 360 -10.01 8.33 -15.17
CA ILE A 360 -11.03 7.72 -14.29
C ILE A 360 -11.96 8.76 -13.69
N SER A 361 -11.42 9.91 -13.27
CA SER A 361 -12.20 10.97 -12.62
C SER A 361 -13.09 11.76 -13.58
N TYR A 362 -12.91 11.58 -14.89
CA TYR A 362 -13.66 12.31 -15.91
C TYR A 362 -15.00 11.60 -16.18
N THR A 363 -16.10 12.27 -15.85
CA THR A 363 -17.45 11.70 -15.84
C THR A 363 -18.26 11.95 -17.12
N TYR A 364 -17.75 12.75 -18.05
CA TYR A 364 -18.47 13.09 -19.29
C TYR A 364 -18.16 12.09 -20.42
N ASP A 365 -19.15 11.84 -21.28
CA ASP A 365 -19.08 10.85 -22.37
C ASP A 365 -18.27 11.30 -23.60
N ASN A 366 -17.62 12.46 -23.54
CA ASN A 366 -16.81 13.01 -24.64
C ASN A 366 -15.32 12.68 -24.54
N LEU A 367 -14.93 11.70 -23.73
CA LEU A 367 -13.53 11.28 -23.54
C LEU A 367 -13.05 10.33 -24.65
N LEU A 368 -11.89 10.64 -25.25
CA LEU A 368 -11.26 9.83 -26.30
C LEU A 368 -10.42 8.67 -25.76
N ASN A 369 -9.82 8.80 -24.57
CA ASN A 369 -9.01 7.74 -24.00
C ASN A 369 -9.85 6.49 -23.73
N LYS A 370 -9.32 5.31 -24.10
CA LYS A 370 -9.99 4.04 -23.78
C LYS A 370 -9.77 3.69 -22.32
N ARG A 371 -10.82 3.29 -21.60
CA ARG A 371 -10.69 2.84 -20.20
C ARG A 371 -9.83 1.58 -20.05
N ASN A 372 -9.65 0.78 -21.11
CA ASN A 372 -8.69 -0.33 -21.12
C ASN A 372 -7.22 0.13 -21.02
N GLU A 373 -6.91 1.40 -21.35
CA GLU A 373 -5.58 1.99 -21.16
C GLU A 373 -5.18 2.04 -19.67
N LEU A 374 -6.14 1.96 -18.74
CA LEU A 374 -5.88 1.96 -17.29
C LEU A 374 -5.09 0.73 -16.84
N VAL A 375 -5.18 -0.39 -17.56
CA VAL A 375 -4.46 -1.65 -17.24
C VAL A 375 -3.07 -1.68 -17.89
N SER A 376 -2.75 -0.71 -18.75
CA SER A 376 -1.47 -0.66 -19.46
C SER A 376 -0.26 -0.54 -18.51
N LYS A 377 0.83 -1.24 -18.87
CA LYS A 377 2.13 -1.14 -18.19
C LYS A 377 2.74 0.24 -18.43
N CYS A 378 3.49 0.73 -17.45
CA CYS A 378 4.16 2.04 -17.56
C CYS A 378 5.21 2.03 -18.69
N ARG A 379 4.95 2.75 -19.79
CA ARG A 379 5.89 2.92 -20.91
C ARG A 379 7.23 3.52 -20.51
N HIS A 380 7.24 4.42 -19.53
CA HIS A 380 8.47 5.05 -19.01
C HIS A 380 9.35 4.09 -18.21
N LYS A 381 8.89 2.87 -17.92
CA LYS A 381 9.73 1.84 -17.29
C LYS A 381 10.72 1.25 -18.29
N SER A 382 10.35 1.18 -19.58
CA SER A 382 11.13 0.51 -20.61
C SER A 382 12.54 1.08 -20.75
N LYS A 383 12.72 2.40 -20.63
CA LYS A 383 14.04 3.05 -20.71
C LYS A 383 15.04 2.63 -19.62
N PHE A 384 14.57 1.97 -18.56
CA PHE A 384 15.43 1.46 -17.48
C PHE A 384 15.65 -0.06 -17.58
N LEU A 385 15.18 -0.70 -18.65
CA LEU A 385 15.45 -2.11 -18.91
C LEU A 385 16.81 -2.26 -19.59
N LEU A 386 17.58 -3.27 -19.17
CA LEU A 386 18.88 -3.60 -19.76
C LEU A 386 18.79 -3.91 -21.26
N SER A 387 17.63 -4.37 -21.74
CA SER A 387 17.38 -4.62 -23.16
C SER A 387 17.48 -3.38 -24.07
N ASN A 388 17.47 -2.18 -23.49
CA ASN A 388 17.59 -0.92 -24.21
C ASN A 388 18.95 -0.23 -23.95
N PHE A 389 19.86 -0.92 -23.26
CA PHE A 389 21.24 -0.47 -23.08
C PHE A 389 22.03 -0.98 -24.29
N ASP A 390 22.50 -0.06 -25.11
CA ASP A 390 23.44 -0.37 -26.18
C ASP A 390 24.80 -0.65 -25.54
N THR A 391 25.28 -1.89 -25.61
CA THR A 391 26.57 -2.28 -25.03
C THR A 391 27.74 -1.74 -25.86
N GLY A 392 27.49 -1.22 -27.07
CA GLY A 392 28.54 -0.72 -27.95
C GLY A 392 29.53 -1.80 -28.40
N ASP A 393 29.15 -3.08 -28.23
CA ASP A 393 29.89 -4.27 -28.64
C ASP A 393 29.39 -4.78 -29.99
#